data_AF-A0A536AB40-F1
#
_entry.id   AF-A0A536AB40-F1
#
_cell.length_a   1.000
_cell.length_b   1.000
_cell.length_c   1.000
_cell.angle_alpha   90.00
_cell.angle_beta   90.00
_cell.angle_gamma   90.00
#
_symmetry.space_group_name_H-M   'P 1'
#
loop_
_entity.id
_entity.type
_entity.pdbx_description
1 polymer ?
#
loop_
_entity_poly.entity_id
_entity_poly.type
_entity_poly.pdbx_seq_one_letter_code
_entity_poly.pdbx_strand_id
1 'polypeptide(L)'
;VSLSEHEGFGVPLLEAMRFRLPVVAYNAAAIGETVGAAGVLLQERDLAETAEAAAMVGERTELREALVAAGEKRVLDFDPDKVAERTRQVL
;
A
#
# COMPACT_ATOMS: atom_id res chain seq x y z
N VAL A 1 1.34 -1.63 -9.30
CA VAL A 1 2.78 -1.84 -9.02
C VAL A 1 3.46 -0.47 -8.96
N SER A 2 4.29 -0.21 -7.95
CA SER A 2 5.12 1.00 -7.88
C SER A 2 6.55 0.62 -7.46
N LEU A 3 7.56 1.12 -8.18
CA LEU A 3 8.98 0.94 -7.85
C LEU A 3 9.67 2.27 -7.49
N SER A 4 8.89 3.24 -7.00
CA SER A 4 9.41 4.56 -6.61
C SER A 4 10.37 4.48 -5.43
N GLU A 5 11.49 5.21 -5.49
CA GLU A 5 12.48 5.32 -4.41
C GLU A 5 12.23 6.51 -3.48
N HIS A 6 11.47 7.50 -3.95
CA HIS A 6 11.42 8.84 -3.35
C HIS A 6 9.97 9.28 -3.05
N GLU A 7 9.09 8.34 -2.76
CA GLU A 7 7.70 8.64 -2.46
C GLU A 7 7.54 9.10 -1.00
N GLY A 8 6.99 10.30 -0.82
CA GLY A 8 6.88 10.92 0.51
C GLY A 8 5.66 10.46 1.31
N PHE A 9 4.52 10.23 0.66
CA PHE A 9 3.32 9.68 1.32
C PHE A 9 2.64 8.60 0.50
N GLY A 10 2.70 8.66 -0.84
CA GLY A 10 2.10 7.62 -1.66
C GLY A 10 0.58 7.68 -1.69
N VAL A 11 -0.01 8.87 -1.84
CA VAL A 11 -1.46 9.06 -2.07
C VAL A 11 -1.99 8.11 -3.14
N PRO A 12 -1.30 7.89 -4.29
CA PRO A 12 -1.80 6.97 -5.31
C PRO A 12 -1.95 5.52 -4.82
N LEU A 13 -1.19 5.09 -3.81
CA LEU A 13 -1.33 3.75 -3.24
C LEU A 13 -2.57 3.65 -2.35
N LEU A 14 -2.92 4.71 -1.62
CA LEU A 14 -4.17 4.77 -0.87
C LEU A 14 -5.38 4.86 -1.80
N GLU A 15 -5.28 5.59 -2.91
CA GLU A 15 -6.30 5.61 -3.96
C GLU A 15 -6.51 4.21 -4.53
N ALA A 16 -5.43 3.49 -4.87
CA ALA A 16 -5.52 2.11 -5.32
C ALA A 16 -6.26 1.21 -4.31
N MET A 17 -5.92 1.29 -3.03
CA MET A 17 -6.63 0.57 -1.97
C MET A 17 -8.11 0.95 -1.91
N ARG A 18 -8.44 2.25 -2.01
CA ARG A 18 -9.82 2.75 -2.02
C ARG A 18 -10.62 2.24 -3.22
N PHE A 19 -9.99 2.09 -4.37
CA PHE A 19 -10.57 1.51 -5.58
C PHE A 19 -10.52 -0.03 -5.60
N ARG A 20 -10.20 -0.67 -4.46
CA ARG A 20 -10.13 -2.13 -4.32
C ARG A 20 -9.10 -2.76 -5.28
N LEU A 21 -8.02 -2.05 -5.56
CA LEU A 21 -6.89 -2.56 -6.33
C LEU A 21 -5.75 -2.97 -5.38
N PRO A 22 -5.25 -4.21 -5.47
CA PRO A 22 -4.15 -4.65 -4.63
C PRO A 22 -2.86 -3.91 -4.99
N VAL A 23 -2.04 -3.65 -3.97
CA VAL A 23 -0.78 -2.91 -4.12
C VAL A 23 0.42 -3.85 -4.04
N VAL A 24 1.31 -3.73 -5.01
CA VAL A 24 2.69 -4.24 -4.95
C VAL A 24 3.59 -3.01 -5.06
N ALA A 25 4.48 -2.81 -4.08
CA ALA A 25 5.31 -1.61 -4.03
C ALA A 25 6.71 -1.91 -3.49
N TYR A 26 7.72 -1.19 -4.01
CA TYR A 26 9.06 -1.19 -3.45
C TYR A 26 9.10 -0.45 -2.11
N ASN A 27 9.66 -1.09 -1.09
CA ASN A 27 9.70 -0.61 0.29
C ASN A 27 10.80 0.45 0.49
N ALA A 28 10.61 1.63 -0.10
CA ALA A 28 11.49 2.78 0.07
C ALA A 28 10.74 3.99 0.63
N ALA A 29 11.50 4.89 1.27
CA ALA A 29 10.97 6.11 1.89
C ALA A 29 9.73 5.81 2.76
N ALA A 30 8.61 6.50 2.55
CA ALA A 30 7.39 6.32 3.35
C ALA A 30 6.48 5.17 2.87
N ILE A 31 6.84 4.46 1.80
CA ILE A 31 5.96 3.44 1.20
C ILE A 31 5.55 2.36 2.21
N GLY A 32 6.52 1.80 2.94
CA GLY A 32 6.24 0.74 3.92
C GLY A 32 5.30 1.22 5.02
N GLU A 33 5.48 2.46 5.48
CA GLU A 33 4.62 3.07 6.50
C GLU A 33 3.21 3.32 5.96
N THR A 34 3.09 3.85 4.75
CA THR A 34 1.78 4.09 4.11
C THR A 34 1.03 2.79 3.87
N VAL A 35 1.68 1.81 3.25
CA VAL A 35 1.04 0.56 2.81
C VAL A 35 0.78 -0.39 3.99
N GLY A 36 1.71 -0.48 4.94
CA GLY A 36 1.63 -1.44 6.04
C GLY A 36 1.43 -2.88 5.54
N ALA A 37 0.53 -3.62 6.18
CA ALA A 37 0.22 -5.01 5.81
C ALA A 37 -0.80 -5.14 4.64
N ALA A 38 -1.19 -4.03 4.01
CA ALA A 38 -2.23 -4.01 2.97
C ALA A 38 -1.71 -4.14 1.53
N GLY A 39 -0.43 -4.47 1.37
CA GLY A 39 0.20 -4.67 0.08
C GLY A 39 1.39 -5.61 0.17
N VAL A 40 1.91 -6.01 -0.98
CA VAL A 40 3.18 -6.72 -1.09
C VAL A 40 4.30 -5.70 -1.15
N LEU A 41 5.20 -5.74 -0.17
CA LEU A 41 6.34 -4.84 -0.05
C LEU A 41 7.63 -5.54 -0.49
N LEU A 42 8.13 -5.14 -1.66
CA LEU A 42 9.39 -5.63 -2.24
C LEU A 42 10.57 -4.95 -1.54
N GLN A 43 11.60 -5.71 -1.17
CA GLN A 43 12.80 -5.16 -0.50
C GLN A 43 13.90 -4.77 -1.48
N GLU A 44 13.81 -5.26 -2.72
CA GLU A 44 14.70 -4.92 -3.81
C GLU A 44 13.88 -4.49 -5.04
N ARG A 45 14.54 -3.86 -6.01
CA ARG A 45 13.93 -3.50 -7.31
C ARG A 45 14.27 -4.51 -8.39
N ASP A 46 14.27 -5.79 -8.01
CA ASP A 46 14.43 -6.86 -8.99
C ASP A 46 13.15 -6.97 -9.83
N LEU A 47 13.31 -6.92 -11.15
CA LEU A 47 12.17 -6.92 -12.07
C LEU A 47 11.52 -8.30 -12.17
N ALA A 48 12.28 -9.38 -11.96
CA ALA A 48 11.72 -10.72 -11.97
C ALA A 48 10.87 -10.96 -10.72
N GLU A 49 11.36 -10.58 -9.54
CA GLU A 49 10.59 -10.62 -8.28
C GLU A 49 9.34 -9.73 -8.37
N THR A 50 9.47 -8.54 -8.96
CA THR A 50 8.32 -7.63 -9.17
C THR A 50 7.26 -8.27 -10.06
N ALA A 51 7.67 -8.92 -11.16
CA ALA A 51 6.76 -9.60 -12.07
C ALA A 51 6.08 -10.79 -11.39
N GLU A 52 6.82 -11.59 -10.63
CA GLU A 52 6.28 -12.70 -9.85
C GLU A 52 5.25 -12.21 -8.82
N ALA A 53 5.56 -11.16 -8.06
CA ALA A 53 4.63 -10.57 -7.10
C ALA A 53 3.35 -10.06 -7.77
N ALA A 54 3.47 -9.38 -8.92
CA ALA A 54 2.31 -8.92 -9.68
C ALA A 54 1.46 -10.09 -10.19
N ALA A 55 2.08 -11.15 -10.71
CA ALA A 55 1.39 -12.36 -11.16
C ALA A 55 0.67 -13.07 -10.00
N MET A 56 1.35 -13.28 -8.87
CA MET A 56 0.76 -13.89 -7.67
C MET A 56 -0.50 -13.15 -7.21
N VAL A 57 -0.44 -11.81 -7.18
CA VAL A 57 -1.57 -10.97 -6.79
C VAL A 57 -2.69 -10.99 -7.84
N GLY A 58 -2.36 -11.07 -9.13
CA GLY A 58 -3.33 -11.14 -10.21
C GLY A 58 -4.08 -12.48 -10.28
N GLU A 59 -3.37 -13.58 -10.05
CA GLU A 59 -3.85 -14.94 -10.30
C GLU A 59 -4.45 -15.61 -9.05
N ARG A 60 -3.94 -15.31 -7.85
CA ARG A 60 -4.41 -15.95 -6.60
C ARG A 60 -5.55 -15.13 -5.99
N THR A 61 -6.78 -15.60 -6.18
CA THR A 61 -7.99 -14.89 -5.73
C THR A 61 -8.01 -14.64 -4.22
N GLU A 62 -7.60 -15.62 -3.41
CA GLU A 62 -7.61 -15.51 -1.95
C GLU A 62 -6.62 -14.45 -1.45
N LEU A 63 -5.43 -14.40 -2.06
CA LEU A 63 -4.42 -13.38 -1.74
C LEU A 63 -4.93 -11.99 -2.14
N ARG A 64 -5.48 -11.85 -3.34
CA ARG A 64 -6.04 -10.59 -3.82
C ARG A 64 -7.14 -10.08 -2.90
N GLU A 65 -8.09 -10.93 -2.51
CA GLU A 65 -9.18 -10.56 -1.62
C GLU A 65 -8.69 -10.18 -0.23
N ALA A 66 -7.72 -10.91 0.32
CA ALA A 66 -7.09 -10.57 1.60
C ALA A 66 -6.41 -9.19 1.56
N LEU A 67 -5.65 -8.89 0.50
CA LEU A 67 -5.00 -7.60 0.32
C LEU A 67 -6.01 -6.47 0.13
N VAL A 68 -7.09 -6.68 -0.63
CA VAL A 68 -8.16 -5.70 -0.80
C VAL A 68 -8.84 -5.41 0.55
N ALA A 69 -9.20 -6.43 1.31
CA ALA A 69 -9.82 -6.26 2.62
C ALA A 69 -8.89 -5.55 3.62
N ALA A 70 -7.58 -5.81 3.54
CA ALA A 70 -6.57 -5.10 4.33
C ALA A 70 -6.44 -3.63 3.89
N GLY A 71 -6.45 -3.36 2.58
CA GLY A 71 -6.40 -2.00 2.01
C GLY A 71 -7.60 -1.15 2.40
N GLU A 72 -8.81 -1.71 2.36
CA GLU A 72 -10.01 -1.02 2.80
C GLU A 72 -9.94 -0.59 4.26
N LYS A 73 -9.37 -1.43 5.13
CA LYS A 73 -9.12 -1.09 6.53
C LYS A 73 -8.01 -0.04 6.67
N ARG A 74 -6.92 -0.19 5.92
CA ARG A 74 -5.75 0.70 5.99
C ARG A 74 -6.09 2.13 5.62
N VAL A 75 -6.93 2.34 4.60
CA VAL A 75 -7.36 3.68 4.17
C VAL A 75 -8.06 4.45 5.31
N LEU A 76 -8.77 3.77 6.21
CA LEU A 76 -9.45 4.39 7.35
C LEU A 76 -8.50 4.96 8.41
N ASP A 77 -7.21 4.61 8.39
CA ASP A 77 -6.22 5.24 9.25
C ASP A 77 -5.84 6.65 8.80
N PHE A 78 -6.13 6.96 7.54
CA PHE A 78 -5.85 8.22 6.88
C PHE A 78 -7.11 9.05 6.63
N ASP A 79 -8.21 8.71 7.30
CA ASP A 79 -9.39 9.54 7.33
C ASP A 79 -9.02 10.98 7.78
N PRO A 80 -9.39 12.03 7.01
CA PRO A 80 -8.96 13.40 7.30
C PRO A 80 -9.32 13.88 8.70
N ASP A 81 -10.50 13.53 9.21
CA ASP A 81 -10.94 13.94 10.54
C ASP A 81 -10.11 13.25 11.62
N LYS A 82 -9.84 11.94 11.45
CA LYS A 82 -8.95 11.17 12.34
C LYS A 82 -7.53 11.71 12.35
N VAL A 83 -6.98 12.07 11.18
CA VAL A 83 -5.63 12.64 11.06
C VAL A 83 -5.56 14.02 11.71
N ALA A 84 -6.55 14.88 11.46
CA ALA A 84 -6.62 16.21 12.04
C ALA A 84 -6.72 16.15 13.57
N GLU A 85 -7.55 15.23 14.10
CA GLU A 85 -7.67 15.00 15.54
C GLU A 85 -6.36 14.54 16.17
N ARG A 86 -5.71 13.51 15.60
CA ARG A 86 -4.44 13.00 16.12
C ARG A 86 -3.33 14.04 16.09
N THR A 87 -3.28 14.86 15.05
CA THR A 87 -2.29 15.94 14.93
C THR A 87 -2.51 17.00 16.01
N ARG A 88 -3.77 17.40 16.26
CA ARG A 88 -4.13 18.37 17.30
C ARG A 88 -3.83 17.90 18.73
N GLN A 89 -3.69 16.59 18.96
CA GLN A 89 -3.35 16.05 20.28
C GLN A 89 -1.86 16.14 20.63
N VAL A 90 -1.00 16.37 19.64
CA VAL A 90 0.46 16.38 19.80
C VAL A 90 1.12 17.73 19.45
N LEU A 91 0.34 18.67 18.92
CA LEU A 91 0.71 20.08 18.71
C LEU A 91 0.09 20.94 19.81
#